data_AF-A0A6I4YS17-F1
#
_entry.id   AF-A0A6I4YS17-F1
#
_cell.length_a   1.000
_cell.length_b   1.000
_cell.length_c   1.000
_cell.angle_alpha   90.00
_cell.angle_beta   90.00
_cell.angle_gamma   90.00
#
_symmetry.space_group_name_H-M   'P 1'
#
loop_
_entity.id
_entity.type
_entity.pdbx_description
1 polymer ?
#
loop_
_entity_poly.entity_id
_entity_poly.type
_entity_poly.pdbx_seq_one_letter_code
_entity_poly.pdbx_strand_id
1 'polypeptide(L)'
;MSEWRLTADQLAEAGRVAFGQRWQSDLADYLGVDSSRIRGVLSGKRRSPPGWTDEVLRLLRERSQQCHAMETTLRDDIEAKQALLG
;
A
#
# COMPACT_ATOMS: atom_id res chain seq x y z
N MET A 1 16.09 -14.13 1.58
CA MET A 1 15.83 -12.69 1.34
C MET A 1 15.99 -12.46 -0.15
N SER A 2 14.98 -11.92 -0.84
CA SER A 2 15.10 -11.65 -2.28
C SER A 2 16.10 -10.52 -2.50
N GLU A 3 17.02 -10.68 -3.45
CA GLU A 3 17.93 -9.60 -3.86
C GLU A 3 17.23 -8.52 -4.71
N TRP A 4 15.97 -8.76 -5.08
CA TRP A 4 15.19 -7.86 -5.92
C TRP A 4 14.90 -6.55 -5.21
N ARG A 5 15.09 -5.44 -5.93
CA ARG A 5 14.84 -4.09 -5.43
C ARG A 5 13.74 -3.46 -6.27
N LEU A 6 12.79 -2.82 -5.59
CA LEU A 6 11.80 -1.97 -6.24
C LEU A 6 12.48 -0.86 -7.05
N THR A 7 11.97 -0.64 -8.26
CA THR A 7 12.26 0.57 -9.03
C THR A 7 11.54 1.77 -8.41
N ALA A 8 11.95 2.98 -8.80
CA ALA A 8 11.27 4.21 -8.36
C ALA A 8 9.77 4.19 -8.75
N ASP A 9 9.45 3.74 -9.97
CA ASP A 9 8.08 3.67 -10.45
C ASP A 9 7.25 2.65 -9.69
N GLN A 10 7.82 1.47 -9.41
CA GLN A 10 7.14 0.44 -8.61
C GLN A 10 6.87 0.94 -7.19
N LEU A 11 7.83 1.64 -6.57
CA LEU A 11 7.66 2.22 -5.25
C LEU A 11 6.57 3.30 -5.25
N ALA A 12 6.56 4.16 -6.26
CA ALA A 12 5.56 5.22 -6.40
C ALA A 12 4.15 4.67 -6.60
N GLU A 13 4.02 3.66 -7.44
CA GLU A 13 2.72 3.06 -7.72
C GLU A 13 2.19 2.27 -6.53
N ALA A 14 3.05 1.49 -5.86
CA ALA A 14 2.67 0.80 -4.64
C ALA A 14 2.19 1.77 -3.55
N GLY A 15 2.89 2.90 -3.38
CA GLY A 15 2.47 3.95 -2.46
C GLY A 15 1.09 4.52 -2.80
N ARG A 16 0.87 4.90 -4.07
CA ARG A 16 -0.43 5.43 -4.54
C ARG A 16 -1.56 4.44 -4.34
N VAL A 17 -1.36 3.17 -4.68
CA VAL A 17 -2.36 2.12 -4.48
C VAL A 17 -2.68 1.92 -3.00
N ALA A 18 -1.66 1.94 -2.14
CA ALA A 18 -1.84 1.66 -0.71
C ALA A 18 -2.42 2.83 0.10
N PHE A 19 -2.13 4.09 -0.29
CA PHE A 19 -2.42 5.28 0.54
C PHE A 19 -3.08 6.44 -0.23
N GLY A 20 -3.18 6.38 -1.56
CA GLY A 20 -3.81 7.42 -2.37
C GLY A 20 -2.90 8.64 -2.61
N GLN A 21 -3.48 9.85 -2.61
CA GLN A 21 -2.80 11.08 -3.05
C GLN A 21 -1.60 11.49 -2.17
N ARG A 22 -1.67 11.27 -0.85
CA ARG A 22 -0.63 11.67 0.12
C ARG A 22 0.27 10.50 0.54
N TRP A 23 0.60 9.63 -0.40
CA TRP A 23 1.28 8.36 -0.11
C TRP A 23 2.73 8.44 0.37
N GLN A 24 3.49 9.51 0.07
CA GLN A 24 4.93 9.53 0.36
C GLN A 24 5.24 9.53 1.85
N SER A 25 4.49 10.30 2.64
CA SER A 25 4.64 10.32 4.10
C SER A 25 4.20 8.99 4.70
N ASP A 26 3.03 8.50 4.27
CA ASP A 26 2.43 7.31 4.85
C ASP A 26 3.25 6.05 4.54
N LEU A 27 3.85 5.99 3.34
CA LEU A 27 4.79 4.94 2.98
C LEU A 27 6.10 5.04 3.76
N ALA A 28 6.60 6.26 4.01
CA ALA A 28 7.80 6.46 4.81
C ALA A 28 7.57 5.98 6.26
N ASP A 29 6.43 6.35 6.84
CA ASP A 29 6.01 5.94 8.17
C ASP A 29 5.85 4.41 8.25
N TYR A 30 5.18 3.79 7.27
CA TYR A 30 5.05 2.33 7.20
C TYR A 30 6.39 1.60 7.13
N LEU A 31 7.33 2.13 6.34
CA LEU A 31 8.68 1.56 6.20
C LEU A 31 9.61 1.94 7.35
N GLY A 32 9.17 2.76 8.31
CA GLY A 32 9.98 3.22 9.45
C GLY A 32 11.16 4.10 9.04
N VAL A 33 11.00 4.93 8.01
CA VAL A 33 12.06 5.78 7.46
C VAL A 33 11.61 7.24 7.31
N ASP A 34 12.56 8.15 7.20
CA ASP A 34 12.26 9.54 6.87
C ASP A 34 11.78 9.69 5.41
N SER A 35 10.83 10.59 5.18
CA SER A 35 10.28 10.89 3.84
C SER A 35 11.32 11.32 2.81
N SER A 36 12.45 11.92 3.23
CA SER A 36 13.57 12.23 2.34
C SER A 36 14.19 10.98 1.70
N ARG A 37 14.08 9.82 2.37
CA ARG A 37 14.59 8.54 1.87
C ARG A 37 13.74 8.04 0.72
N ILE A 38 12.41 8.14 0.84
CA ILE A 38 11.48 7.87 -0.25
C ILE A 38 11.80 8.79 -1.44
N ARG A 39 11.85 10.10 -1.22
CA ARG A 39 12.18 11.08 -2.27
C ARG A 39 13.54 10.81 -2.95
N GLY A 40 14.55 10.41 -2.19
CA GLY A 40 15.87 10.07 -2.73
C GLY A 40 15.86 8.84 -3.63
N VAL A 41 15.01 7.86 -3.36
CA VAL A 41 14.79 6.71 -4.25
C VAL A 41 14.02 7.13 -5.50
N LEU A 42 12.95 7.92 -5.34
CA LEU A 42 12.13 8.40 -6.45
C LEU A 42 12.92 9.27 -7.44
N SER A 43 13.85 10.09 -6.94
CA SER A 43 14.70 10.92 -7.78
C SER A 43 15.90 10.17 -8.37
N GLY A 44 16.02 8.86 -8.16
CA GLY A 44 17.15 8.04 -8.62
C GLY A 44 18.48 8.32 -7.90
N LYS A 45 18.50 9.18 -6.86
CA LYS A 45 19.72 9.49 -6.09
C LYS A 45 20.22 8.30 -5.29
N ARG A 46 19.32 7.36 -4.95
CA ARG A 46 19.62 6.14 -4.20
C ARG A 46 18.81 4.97 -4.77
N ARG A 47 19.35 3.76 -4.67
CA ARG A 47 18.58 2.53 -4.91
C ARG A 47 17.72 2.21 -3.69
N SER A 48 16.55 1.62 -3.92
CA SER A 48 15.74 1.05 -2.83
C SER A 48 16.55 -0.01 -2.06
N PRO A 49 16.54 -0.02 -0.71
CA PRO A 49 17.04 -1.14 0.08
C PRO A 49 16.37 -2.47 -0.32
N PRO A 50 17.06 -3.61 -0.21
CA PRO A 50 16.51 -4.91 -0.62
C PRO A 50 15.31 -5.32 0.25
N GLY A 51 15.31 -5.00 1.55
CA GLY A 51 14.21 -5.31 2.46
C GLY A 51 12.89 -4.57 2.17
N TRP A 52 12.93 -3.43 1.45
CA TRP A 52 11.71 -2.70 1.13
C TRP A 52 10.77 -3.47 0.20
N THR A 53 11.31 -4.35 -0.64
CA THR A 53 10.48 -5.15 -1.56
C THR A 53 9.52 -6.04 -0.77
N ASP A 54 10.02 -6.75 0.23
CA ASP A 54 9.20 -7.65 1.05
C ASP A 54 8.18 -6.86 1.90
N GLU A 55 8.59 -5.71 2.46
CA GLU A 55 7.69 -4.83 3.22
C GLU A 55 6.57 -4.25 2.36
N VAL A 56 6.88 -3.80 1.13
CA VAL A 56 5.86 -3.27 0.21
C VAL A 56 4.93 -4.37 -0.28
N LEU A 57 5.42 -5.59 -0.52
CA LEU A 57 4.56 -6.73 -0.84
C LEU A 57 3.60 -7.05 0.31
N ARG A 58 4.10 -6.98 1.56
CA ARG A 58 3.27 -7.15 2.76
C ARG A 58 2.21 -6.06 2.85
N LEU A 59 2.58 -4.79 2.67
CA LEU A 59 1.65 -3.65 2.65
C LEU A 59 0.52 -3.86 1.65
N LEU A 60 0.84 -4.21 0.41
CA LEU A 60 -0.15 -4.36 -0.65
C LEU A 60 -1.12 -5.51 -0.36
N ARG A 61 -0.63 -6.61 0.23
CA ARG A 61 -1.49 -7.72 0.67
C ARG A 61 -2.42 -7.29 1.80
N GLU A 62 -1.92 -6.57 2.80
CA GLU A 62 -2.72 -6.05 3.90
C GLU A 62 -3.83 -5.12 3.40
N ARG A 63 -3.51 -4.22 2.46
CA ARG A 63 -4.50 -3.31 1.85
C ARG A 63 -5.53 -4.07 1.02
N SER A 64 -5.11 -5.06 0.24
CA SER A 64 -6.03 -5.90 -0.52
C SER A 64 -7.02 -6.64 0.39
N GLN A 65 -6.55 -7.21 1.50
CA GLN A 65 -7.40 -7.88 2.48
C GLN A 65 -8.37 -6.92 3.15
N GLN A 66 -7.93 -5.71 3.52
CA GLN A 66 -8.80 -4.69 4.10
C GLN A 66 -9.90 -4.24 3.14
N CYS A 67 -9.56 -4.01 1.86
CA CYS A 67 -10.54 -3.67 0.83
C CYS A 67 -11.59 -4.77 0.68
N HIS A 68 -11.15 -6.03 0.59
CA HIS A 68 -12.06 -7.16 0.45
C HIS A 68 -12.96 -7.34 1.67
N ALA A 69 -12.43 -7.20 2.89
CA ALA A 69 -13.23 -7.29 4.11
C ALA A 69 -14.32 -6.21 4.18
N MET A 70 -13.99 -4.98 3.77
CA MET A 70 -14.96 -3.89 3.69
C MET A 70 -16.02 -4.14 2.60
N GLU A 71 -15.62 -4.66 1.44
CA GLU A 71 -16.54 -5.05 0.37
C GLU A 71 -17.58 -6.07 0.85
N THR A 72 -17.14 -7.13 1.54
CA THR A 72 -18.03 -8.14 2.13
C THR A 72 -18.98 -7.52 3.14
N THR A 73 -18.46 -6.72 4.07
CA THR A 73 -19.28 -6.04 5.09
C THR A 73 -20.38 -5.19 4.46
N LEU A 74 -20.05 -4.41 3.42
CA LEU A 74 -21.03 -3.58 2.72
C LEU A 74 -22.09 -4.42 1.98
N ARG A 75 -21.71 -5.57 1.41
CA ARG A 75 -22.64 -6.48 0.73
C ARG A 75 -23.64 -7.06 1.72
N ASP A 76 -23.15 -7.57 2.85
CA ASP A 76 -23.99 -8.16 3.90
C ASP A 76 -25.01 -7.13 4.44
N ASP A 77 -24.56 -5.89 4.66
CA ASP A 77 -25.41 -4.77 5.11
C ASP A 77 -26.51 -4.42 4.09
N ILE A 78 -26.20 -4.49 2.79
CA ILE A 78 -27.18 -4.22 1.71
C ILE A 78 -28.24 -5.32 1.68
N GLU A 79 -27.83 -6.58 1.73
CA GLU A 79 -28.73 -7.74 1.71
C GLU A 79 -29.67 -7.74 2.92
N ALA A 80 -29.15 -7.46 4.13
CA ALA A 80 -29.95 -7.36 5.34
C ALA A 80 -31.02 -6.26 5.28
N LYS A 81 -30.69 -5.09 4.70
CA LYS A 81 -31.65 -3.98 4.54
C LYS A 81 -32.74 -4.29 3.52
N GLN A 82 -32.41 -5.00 2.43
CA GLN A 82 -33.37 -5.40 1.41
C GLN A 82 -34.37 -6.42 1.96
N ALA A 83 -33.93 -7.36 2.79
CA ALA A 83 -34.79 -8.36 3.44
C ALA A 83 -35.80 -7.76 4.44
N LEU A 84 -35.52 -6.57 5.00
CA LEU A 84 -36.43 -5.87 5.92
C LEU A 84 -37.48 -5.01 5.21
N LEU A 85 -37.30 -4.72 3.92
CA LEU A 85 -38.16 -3.83 3.13
C LEU A 85 -39.04 -4.58 2.11
N GLY A 86 -38.83 -5.88 1.93
CA GLY A 86 -39.66 -6.78 1.11
C GLY A 86 -40.59 -7.63 1.96
#